data_AF-A0AA43DA57-F1
#
_entry.id   AF-A0AA43DA57-F1
#
_cell.length_a   1.000
_cell.length_b   1.000
_cell.length_c   1.000
_cell.angle_alpha   90.00
_cell.angle_beta   90.00
_cell.angle_gamma   90.00
#
_symmetry.space_group_name_H-M   'P 1'
#
loop_
_entity.id
_entity.type
_entity.pdbx_description
1 polymer ?
#
loop_
_entity_poly.entity_id
_entity_poly.type
_entity_poly.pdbx_seq_one_letter_code
_entity_poly.pdbx_strand_id
1 'polypeptide(L)'
;MKQKLFAISLMWLTISCCDSIDTANKCYHGTVVMSSCCSGTSFIELDASFPIGKATNLNGQDLKNVIQVPGYLDEGEIYMNLRAFNQNRDQSLFPFPPCGCPISENMDVPIWVQTGYSSTACPAE
;
A
#
# COMPACT_ATOMS: atom_id res chain seq x y z
N MET A 1 15.85 -12.54 -57.03
CA MET A 1 15.67 -11.22 -56.40
C MET A 1 14.61 -11.32 -55.30
N LYS A 2 14.90 -10.76 -54.12
CA LYS A 2 13.97 -10.38 -53.02
C LYS A 2 13.29 -11.57 -52.31
N GLN A 3 13.92 -12.27 -51.36
CA GLN A 3 14.31 -11.85 -50.00
C GLN A 3 13.24 -11.05 -49.23
N LYS A 4 12.66 -11.72 -48.23
CA LYS A 4 12.29 -11.25 -46.88
C LYS A 4 11.06 -10.33 -46.75
N LEU A 5 9.89 -10.95 -46.53
CA LEU A 5 8.67 -10.31 -46.01
C LEU A 5 8.12 -11.08 -44.81
N PHE A 6 8.94 -11.30 -43.78
CA PHE A 6 8.52 -11.95 -42.52
C PHE A 6 9.18 -11.32 -41.30
N ALA A 7 9.26 -9.98 -41.27
CA ALA A 7 9.93 -9.25 -40.19
C ALA A 7 9.09 -8.12 -39.57
N ILE A 8 7.76 -8.16 -39.70
CA ILE A 8 6.89 -7.08 -39.17
C ILE A 8 5.95 -7.57 -38.05
N SER A 9 5.76 -8.88 -37.89
CA SER A 9 4.85 -9.42 -36.85
C SER A 9 5.46 -9.53 -35.44
N LEU A 10 6.74 -9.24 -35.27
CA LEU A 10 7.44 -9.38 -33.98
C LEU A 10 7.75 -8.04 -33.29
N MET A 11 7.07 -6.96 -33.68
CA MET A 11 7.23 -5.63 -33.10
C MET A 11 6.02 -5.20 -32.24
N TRP A 12 5.27 -6.18 -31.73
CA TRP A 12 4.09 -5.96 -30.87
C TRP A 12 4.18 -6.72 -29.53
N LEU A 13 5.37 -7.17 -29.14
CA LEU A 13 5.61 -7.92 -27.90
C LEU A 13 6.43 -7.15 -26.85
N THR A 14 6.73 -5.87 -27.07
CA THR A 14 7.62 -5.10 -26.18
C THR A 14 6.90 -4.05 -25.32
N ILE A 15 5.57 -4.12 -25.14
CA ILE A 15 4.82 -3.08 -24.39
C ILE A 15 4.44 -3.52 -22.96
N SER A 16 4.63 -4.78 -22.56
CA SER A 16 4.10 -5.28 -21.27
C SER A 16 5.15 -5.68 -20.25
N CYS A 17 6.18 -4.86 -20.06
CA CYS A 17 6.98 -4.88 -18.83
C CYS A 17 7.31 -3.45 -18.43
N CYS A 18 6.27 -2.64 -18.21
CA CYS A 18 6.43 -1.46 -17.36
C CYS A 18 6.34 -1.96 -15.91
N ASP A 19 7.37 -2.68 -15.45
CA ASP A 19 7.62 -2.96 -14.03
C ASP A 19 8.10 -1.67 -13.34
N SER A 20 7.43 -0.55 -13.60
CA SER A 20 7.59 0.64 -12.78
C SER A 20 6.69 0.48 -11.56
N ILE A 21 7.12 -0.42 -10.67
CA ILE A 21 6.99 -0.18 -9.23
C ILE A 21 7.96 0.97 -8.87
N ASP A 22 7.90 2.07 -9.63
CA ASP A 22 8.40 3.37 -9.23
C ASP A 22 7.22 4.01 -8.49
N THR A 23 7.00 3.48 -7.29
CA THR A 23 6.48 4.30 -6.20
C THR A 23 7.57 5.35 -5.93
N ALA A 24 7.62 6.38 -6.77
CA ALA A 24 8.19 7.66 -6.36
C ALA A 24 7.64 7.92 -4.95
N ASN A 25 8.48 8.41 -4.03
CA ASN A 25 8.09 8.71 -2.66
C ASN A 25 6.95 9.74 -2.66
N LYS A 26 5.73 9.30 -2.93
CA LYS A 26 4.53 10.11 -2.93
C LYS A 26 4.16 10.32 -1.47
N CYS A 27 3.94 11.57 -1.12
CA CYS A 27 3.38 11.92 0.16
C CYS A 27 1.89 11.62 0.08
N TYR A 28 1.41 10.75 0.95
CA TYR A 28 0.02 10.39 1.09
C TYR A 28 -0.55 11.06 2.32
N HIS A 29 -1.77 11.57 2.18
CA HIS A 29 -2.60 12.01 3.30
C HIS A 29 -3.62 10.91 3.62
N GLY A 30 -3.94 10.74 4.90
CA GLY A 30 -4.99 9.85 5.33
C GLY A 30 -5.29 9.96 6.80
N THR A 31 -6.19 9.10 7.27
CA THR A 31 -6.58 9.00 8.68
C THR A 31 -6.27 7.61 9.20
N VAL A 32 -5.56 7.52 10.33
CA VAL A 32 -5.39 6.26 11.08
C VAL A 32 -6.74 5.91 11.70
N VAL A 33 -7.36 4.83 11.23
CA VAL A 33 -8.71 4.41 11.63
C VAL A 33 -8.73 3.38 12.76
N MET A 34 -7.68 2.56 12.85
CA MET A 34 -7.47 1.63 13.96
C MET A 34 -6.03 1.11 13.97
N SER A 35 -5.58 0.66 15.14
CA SER A 35 -4.30 -0.04 15.31
C SER A 35 -4.55 -1.41 15.93
N SER A 36 -3.99 -2.46 15.31
CA SER A 36 -4.17 -3.84 15.73
C SER A 36 -2.93 -4.36 16.43
N CYS A 37 -3.04 -4.63 17.73
CA CYS A 37 -1.98 -5.26 18.52
C CYS A 37 -1.63 -6.68 18.04
N CYS A 38 -2.57 -7.29 17.32
CA CYS A 38 -2.49 -8.66 16.84
C CYS A 38 -1.56 -8.79 15.64
N SER A 39 -1.71 -7.91 14.66
CA SER A 39 -0.88 -7.86 13.46
C SER A 39 0.31 -6.92 13.61
N GLY A 40 0.33 -6.08 14.65
CA GLY A 40 1.28 -4.98 14.77
C GLY A 40 1.22 -4.03 13.60
N THR A 41 0.00 -3.74 13.15
CA THR A 41 -0.27 -2.83 12.03
C THR A 41 -1.25 -1.74 12.43
N SER A 42 -1.07 -0.59 11.81
CA SER A 42 -2.05 0.49 11.76
C SER A 42 -2.80 0.40 10.44
N PHE A 43 -4.11 0.61 10.50
CA PHE A 43 -4.98 0.71 9.34
C PHE A 43 -5.22 2.17 9.05
N ILE A 44 -4.99 2.57 7.80
CA ILE A 44 -5.10 3.96 7.37
C ILE A 44 -6.05 4.03 6.18
N GLU A 45 -7.07 4.89 6.26
CA GLU A 45 -7.85 5.30 5.09
C GLU A 45 -7.14 6.47 4.40
N LEU A 46 -6.78 6.28 3.13
CA LEU A 46 -6.02 7.26 2.37
C LEU A 46 -6.91 8.16 1.50
N ASP A 47 -6.62 9.45 1.53
CA ASP A 47 -7.20 10.48 0.66
C ASP A 47 -6.40 10.57 -0.64
N ALA A 48 -6.45 9.51 -1.45
CA ALA A 48 -5.75 9.44 -2.72
C ALA A 48 -6.72 9.55 -3.90
N SER A 49 -6.37 10.33 -4.92
CA SER A 49 -7.12 10.40 -6.18
C SER A 49 -7.14 9.06 -6.93
N PHE A 50 -6.06 8.28 -6.78
CA PHE A 50 -5.98 6.89 -7.24
C PHE A 50 -5.88 5.96 -6.02
N PRO A 51 -6.85 5.04 -5.81
CA PRO A 51 -6.84 4.16 -4.65
C PRO A 51 -5.73 3.12 -4.78
N ILE A 52 -4.88 3.05 -3.75
CA ILE A 52 -3.83 2.03 -3.60
C ILE A 52 -4.15 1.01 -2.50
N GLY A 53 -5.22 1.27 -1.75
CA GLY A 53 -5.80 0.40 -0.75
C GLY A 53 -6.99 -0.38 -1.29
N LYS A 54 -7.79 -0.91 -0.37
CA LYS A 54 -8.99 -1.69 -0.67
C LYS A 54 -10.16 -1.19 0.16
N ALA A 55 -11.35 -1.23 -0.42
CA ALA A 55 -12.58 -1.01 0.34
C ALA A 55 -12.79 -2.14 1.35
N THR A 56 -13.14 -1.80 2.58
CA THR A 56 -13.34 -2.77 3.66
C THR A 56 -14.36 -2.25 4.67
N ASN A 57 -14.90 -3.14 5.50
CA ASN A 57 -15.69 -2.78 6.66
C ASN A 57 -14.86 -3.06 7.91
N LEU A 58 -14.47 -2.01 8.64
CA LEU A 58 -13.74 -2.10 9.90
C LEU A 58 -14.59 -1.47 11.00
N ASN A 59 -14.82 -2.21 12.09
CA ASN A 59 -15.63 -1.76 13.23
C ASN A 59 -17.03 -1.25 12.84
N GLY A 60 -17.64 -1.82 11.80
CA GLY A 60 -18.97 -1.41 11.31
C GLY A 60 -18.97 -0.16 10.42
N GLN A 61 -17.79 0.41 10.11
CA GLN A 61 -17.63 1.53 9.20
C GLN A 61 -17.16 1.04 7.83
N ASP A 62 -17.88 1.41 6.78
CA ASP A 62 -17.47 1.18 5.40
C ASP A 62 -16.41 2.22 4.98
N LEU A 63 -15.21 1.74 4.71
CA LEU A 63 -14.05 2.53 4.31
C LEU A 63 -13.66 2.20 2.88
N LYS A 64 -13.18 3.18 2.11
CA LYS A 64 -13.04 3.04 0.65
C LYS A 64 -11.63 2.69 0.19
N ASN A 65 -10.60 3.15 0.89
CA ASN A 65 -9.21 3.09 0.44
C ASN A 65 -8.26 2.79 1.60
N VAL A 66 -8.44 1.62 2.21
CA VAL A 66 -7.69 1.24 3.42
C VAL A 66 -6.42 0.49 3.06
N ILE A 67 -5.33 0.81 3.76
CA ILE A 67 -4.06 0.08 3.74
C ILE A 67 -3.66 -0.35 5.14
N GLN A 68 -2.76 -1.31 5.23
CA GLN A 68 -2.03 -1.68 6.43
C GLN A 68 -0.62 -1.10 6.39
N VAL A 69 -0.19 -0.49 7.49
CA VAL A 69 1.18 -0.04 7.70
C VAL A 69 1.76 -0.71 8.95
N PRO A 70 2.95 -1.33 8.89
CA PRO A 70 3.60 -1.91 10.07
C PRO A 70 3.88 -0.85 11.14
N GLY A 71 3.65 -1.23 12.40
CA GLY A 71 3.80 -0.36 13.56
C GLY A 71 2.48 0.18 14.09
N TYR A 72 2.57 0.82 15.25
CA TYR A 72 1.45 1.46 15.93
C TYR A 72 1.56 2.96 15.75
N LEU A 73 0.55 3.54 15.12
CA LEU A 73 0.40 4.97 14.91
C LEU A 73 -0.77 5.46 15.77
N ASP A 74 -0.67 6.68 16.25
CA ASP A 74 -1.75 7.34 16.97
C ASP A 74 -2.93 7.62 16.03
N GLU A 75 -4.15 7.55 16.55
CA GLU A 75 -5.36 7.84 15.78
C GLU A 75 -5.39 9.32 15.33
N GLY A 76 -5.84 9.56 14.10
CA GLY A 76 -5.98 10.90 13.53
C GLY A 76 -5.36 11.06 12.14
N GLU A 77 -5.27 12.32 11.70
CA GLU A 77 -4.69 12.69 10.41
C GLU A 77 -3.18 12.41 10.37
N ILE A 78 -2.71 11.94 9.23
CA ILE A 78 -1.30 11.62 9.03
C ILE A 78 -0.85 11.88 7.59
N TYR A 79 0.37 12.40 7.46
CA TYR A 79 1.05 12.59 6.19
C TYR A 79 2.29 11.70 6.15
N MET A 80 2.39 10.84 5.15
CA MET A 80 3.41 9.80 5.11
C MET A 80 3.91 9.51 3.70
N ASN A 81 5.18 9.13 3.60
CA ASN A 81 5.69 8.50 2.39
C ASN A 81 5.52 7.00 2.48
N LEU A 82 5.00 6.41 1.42
CA LEU A 82 4.75 4.97 1.34
C LEU A 82 5.57 4.35 0.22
N ARG A 83 5.99 3.11 0.46
CA ARG A 83 6.48 2.21 -0.59
C ARG A 83 5.79 0.86 -0.48
N ALA A 84 5.77 0.12 -1.58
CA ALA A 84 5.25 -1.24 -1.58
C ALA A 84 5.99 -2.11 -0.55
N PHE A 85 5.24 -2.99 0.11
CA PHE A 85 5.79 -4.02 0.99
C PHE A 85 6.54 -5.07 0.17
N ASN A 86 7.75 -5.42 0.64
CA ASN A 86 8.55 -6.51 0.10
C ASN A 86 8.68 -7.59 1.16
N GLN A 87 8.01 -8.73 0.96
CA GLN A 87 7.98 -9.82 1.93
C GLN A 87 9.36 -10.30 2.36
N ASN A 88 10.34 -10.37 1.46
CA ASN A 88 11.68 -10.87 1.79
C ASN A 88 12.49 -9.88 2.65
N ARG A 89 12.20 -8.57 2.54
CA ARG A 89 12.93 -7.50 3.25
C ARG A 89 12.23 -7.06 4.53
N ASP A 90 10.91 -7.02 4.50
CA ASP A 90 10.10 -6.25 5.45
C ASP A 90 9.32 -7.13 6.44
N GLN A 91 9.42 -8.46 6.33
CA GLN A 91 8.72 -9.39 7.22
C GLN A 91 9.02 -9.15 8.70
N SER A 92 10.24 -8.66 9.01
CA SER A 92 10.67 -8.34 10.37
C SER A 92 10.00 -7.12 10.98
N LEU A 93 9.29 -6.30 10.19
CA LEU A 93 8.54 -5.14 10.69
C LEU A 93 7.28 -5.54 11.46
N PHE A 94 6.82 -6.79 11.30
CA PHE A 94 5.65 -7.32 11.96
C PHE A 94 6.07 -8.03 13.24
N PRO A 95 5.54 -7.65 14.41
CA PRO A 95 5.75 -8.44 15.62
C PRO A 95 5.12 -9.82 15.44
N PHE A 96 5.71 -10.83 16.09
CA PHE A 96 5.02 -12.12 16.21
C PHE A 96 3.69 -11.89 16.94
N PRO A 97 2.55 -12.31 16.36
CA PRO A 97 1.26 -12.12 16.99
C PRO A 97 1.27 -12.78 18.37
N PRO A 98 0.88 -12.07 19.45
CA PRO A 98 0.64 -12.73 20.72
C PRO A 98 -0.48 -13.76 20.54
N CYS A 99 -0.22 -14.99 20.99
CA CYS A 99 -1.13 -16.11 20.86
C CYS A 99 -2.48 -15.77 21.52
N GLY A 100 -3.55 -15.56 20.75
CA GLY A 100 -4.90 -15.33 21.29
C GLY A 100 -5.66 -14.13 20.72
N CYS A 101 -5.06 -13.41 19.78
CA CYS A 101 -5.70 -12.31 19.09
C CYS A 101 -6.69 -12.80 18.01
N PRO A 102 -8.00 -12.55 18.12
CA PRO A 102 -8.91 -12.81 17.01
C PRO A 102 -8.53 -11.91 15.85
N ILE A 103 -8.06 -12.51 14.75
CA ILE A 103 -7.90 -11.82 13.47
C ILE A 103 -9.31 -11.37 13.08
N SER A 104 -9.60 -10.06 13.14
CA SER A 104 -10.92 -9.58 12.71
C SER A 104 -11.15 -9.98 11.27
N GLU A 105 -12.37 -10.43 10.98
CA GLU A 105 -12.84 -10.55 9.60
C GLU A 105 -12.64 -9.19 8.90
N ASN A 106 -12.28 -9.22 7.62
CA ASN A 106 -12.04 -8.03 6.76
C ASN A 106 -10.69 -7.28 6.90
N MET A 107 -9.66 -7.88 7.51
CA MET A 107 -8.29 -7.33 7.52
C MET A 107 -7.47 -7.63 6.24
N ASP A 108 -8.11 -8.11 5.16
CA ASP A 108 -7.48 -8.35 3.86
C ASP A 108 -7.34 -7.04 3.07
N VAL A 109 -6.48 -6.14 3.52
CA VAL A 109 -6.14 -4.88 2.85
C VAL A 109 -4.65 -4.83 2.50
N PRO A 110 -4.23 -4.14 1.42
CA PRO A 110 -2.84 -4.08 0.99
C PRO A 110 -1.88 -3.55 2.06
N ILE A 111 -0.70 -4.16 2.16
CA ILE A 111 0.35 -3.74 3.09
C ILE A 111 1.31 -2.78 2.38
N TRP A 112 1.56 -1.65 3.04
CA TRP A 112 2.51 -0.62 2.63
C TRP A 112 3.49 -0.32 3.75
N VAL A 113 4.72 0.05 3.40
CA VAL A 113 5.73 0.43 4.40
C VAL A 113 5.90 1.94 4.38
N GLN A 114 5.73 2.55 5.55
CA GLN A 114 6.04 3.94 5.77
C GLN A 114 7.56 4.15 5.73
N THR A 115 8.02 5.07 4.87
CA THR A 115 9.45 5.44 4.74
C THR A 115 9.77 6.79 5.34
N GLY A 116 8.75 7.58 5.69
CA GLY A 116 8.86 8.86 6.38
C GLY A 116 7.48 9.34 6.85
N TYR A 117 7.45 10.18 7.88
CA TYR A 117 6.27 10.95 8.29
C TYR A 117 6.58 12.44 8.26
N SER A 118 5.54 13.23 8.04
CA SER A 118 5.60 14.68 8.07
C SER A 118 4.49 15.21 8.96
N SER A 119 4.81 16.18 9.82
CA SER A 119 3.80 16.98 10.55
C SER A 119 3.23 18.11 9.69
N THR A 120 3.80 18.33 8.50
CA THR A 120 3.36 19.29 7.51
C THR A 120 2.57 18.61 6.40
N ALA A 121 1.53 19.29 5.91
CA ALA A 121 0.71 18.79 4.81
C ALA A 121 1.56 18.43 3.59
N CYS A 122 1.13 17.41 2.83
CA CYS A 122 1.79 17.06 1.59
C CYS A 122 1.86 18.29 0.67
N PRO A 123 3.01 18.56 0.01
CA PRO A 123 3.05 19.56 -1.05
C PRO A 123 1.96 19.20 -2.06
N ALA A 124 1.13 20.16 -2.46
CA ALA A 124 0.09 19.92 -3.46
C ALA A 124 0.74 19.37 -4.74
N GLU A 125 0.38 18.15 -5.15
CA GLU A 125 0.72 17.60 -6.47
C GLU A 125 0.06 18.41 -7.59
#